data_AF-A0A1U9K0R1-F1
#
_entry.id   AF-A0A1U9K0R1-F1
#
_cell.length_a   1.000
_cell.length_b   1.000
_cell.length_c   1.000
_cell.angle_alpha   90.00
_cell.angle_beta   90.00
_cell.angle_gamma   90.00
#
_symmetry.space_group_name_H-M   'P 1'
#
loop_
_entity.id
_entity.type
_entity.pdbx_description
1 polymer ?
#
loop_
_entity_poly.entity_id
_entity_poly.type
_entity_poly.pdbx_seq_one_letter_code
_entity_poly.pdbx_strand_id
1 'polypeptide(L)'
;MPSGWEDAGLVDSREQRAQLLTQLTHHHYAHVVLCADAAQTPDRGVMAWLAELASYSDFASVYLINADQGPDRLDAWRTRLQKADFESVYTDINTLFFELHNHHES
;
A
#
# COMPACT_ATOMS: atom_id res chain seq x y z
N MET A 1 9.90 -13.03 -0.39
CA MET A 1 9.98 -11.58 -0.11
C MET A 1 11.44 -11.16 -0.24
N PRO A 2 11.75 -9.96 -0.73
CA PRO A 2 13.12 -9.50 -0.86
C PRO A 2 13.79 -9.41 0.52
N SER A 3 15.12 -9.53 0.56
CA SER A 3 15.88 -9.45 1.81
C SER A 3 15.67 -8.09 2.49
N GLY A 4 15.42 -8.09 3.81
CA GLY A 4 15.19 -6.86 4.58
C GLY A 4 13.73 -6.37 4.63
N TRP A 5 12.81 -7.03 3.93
CA TRP A 5 11.38 -6.73 4.06
C TRP A 5 10.79 -7.42 5.28
N GLU A 6 9.98 -6.68 6.02
CA GLU A 6 9.20 -7.17 7.16
C GLU A 6 7.72 -7.21 6.79
N ASP A 7 7.02 -8.29 7.18
CA ASP A 7 5.58 -8.38 7.03
C ASP A 7 4.90 -7.73 8.24
N ALA A 8 4.23 -6.58 8.00
CA ALA A 8 3.45 -5.87 9.01
C ALA A 8 2.09 -6.53 9.31
N GLY A 9 1.72 -7.57 8.56
CA GLY A 9 0.49 -8.33 8.75
C GLY A 9 -0.78 -7.63 8.25
N LEU A 10 -1.91 -8.27 8.52
CA LEU A 10 -3.24 -7.80 8.13
C LEU A 10 -3.76 -6.78 9.16
N VAL A 11 -4.32 -5.67 8.69
CA VAL A 11 -4.76 -4.56 9.55
C VAL A 11 -6.24 -4.23 9.32
N ASP A 12 -7.12 -5.01 9.94
CA ASP A 12 -8.58 -4.88 9.76
C ASP A 12 -9.31 -4.15 10.90
N SER A 13 -8.71 -4.06 12.09
CA SER A 13 -9.32 -3.42 13.25
C SER A 13 -8.63 -2.12 13.65
N ARG A 14 -9.36 -1.28 14.39
CA ARG A 14 -8.83 0.00 14.86
C ARG A 14 -7.63 -0.19 15.81
N GLU A 15 -7.67 -1.24 16.63
CA GLU A 15 -6.58 -1.60 17.52
C GLU A 15 -5.33 -2.01 16.73
N GLN A 16 -5.48 -2.80 15.67
CA GLN A 16 -4.37 -3.21 14.80
C GLN A 16 -3.76 -2.00 14.09
N ARG A 17 -4.57 -1.04 13.63
CA ARG A 17 -4.08 0.22 13.05
C ARG A 17 -3.23 1.00 14.04
N ALA A 18 -3.72 1.19 15.26
CA ALA A 18 -2.98 1.93 16.30
C ALA A 18 -1.66 1.24 16.68
N GLN A 19 -1.65 -0.10 16.73
CA GLN A 19 -0.43 -0.88 16.98
C GLN A 19 0.58 -0.71 15.85
N LEU A 20 0.15 -0.79 14.58
CA LEU A 20 1.03 -0.57 13.43
C LEU A 20 1.60 0.85 13.42
N LEU A 21 0.77 1.88 13.64
CA LEU A 21 1.27 3.27 13.76
C LEU A 21 2.34 3.40 14.83
N THR A 22 2.13 2.78 15.99
CA THR A 22 3.11 2.81 17.06
C THR A 22 4.43 2.20 16.59
N GLN A 23 4.41 1.09 15.86
CA GLN A 23 5.64 0.49 15.32
C GLN A 23 6.33 1.42 14.30
N LEU A 24 5.56 1.97 13.35
CA LEU A 24 6.08 2.89 12.33
C LEU A 24 6.65 4.18 12.92
N THR A 25 6.11 4.69 14.03
CA THR A 25 6.69 5.89 14.68
C THR A 25 8.09 5.66 15.27
N HIS A 26 8.49 4.40 15.52
CA HIS A 26 9.80 4.07 16.08
C HIS A 26 10.83 3.66 15.02
N HIS A 27 10.42 3.53 13.74
CA HIS A 27 11.28 3.15 12.64
C HIS A 27 10.87 3.89 11.36
N HIS A 28 11.78 4.64 10.76
CA HIS A 28 11.57 5.19 9.42
C HIS A 28 11.94 4.13 8.39
N TYR A 29 11.00 3.76 7.51
CA TYR A 29 11.21 2.74 6.49
C TYR A 29 11.60 3.40 5.17
N ALA A 30 12.61 2.86 4.48
CA ALA A 30 12.96 3.36 3.14
C ALA A 30 11.78 3.17 2.17
N HIS A 31 11.04 2.06 2.29
CA HIS A 31 9.91 1.73 1.42
C HIS A 31 8.82 0.97 2.18
N VAL A 32 7.57 1.38 2.01
CA VAL A 32 6.39 0.60 2.42
C VAL A 32 5.57 0.13 1.21
N VAL A 33 5.10 -1.13 1.25
CA VAL A 33 4.14 -1.66 0.28
C VAL A 33 2.80 -1.84 0.96
N LEU A 34 1.82 -1.08 0.51
CA LEU A 34 0.47 -1.03 1.06
C LEU A 34 -0.45 -1.92 0.22
N CYS A 35 -0.86 -3.05 0.78
CA CYS A 35 -1.73 -3.99 0.10
C CYS A 35 -3.20 -3.70 0.45
N ALA A 36 -4.05 -3.51 -0.57
CA ALA A 36 -5.48 -3.28 -0.39
C ALA A 36 -6.31 -4.17 -1.33
N ASP A 37 -7.45 -4.65 -0.86
CA ASP A 37 -8.35 -5.50 -1.64
C ASP A 37 -9.22 -4.66 -2.58
N ALA A 38 -8.94 -4.74 -3.89
CA ALA A 38 -9.66 -4.01 -4.93
C ALA A 38 -11.10 -4.47 -5.13
N ALA A 39 -11.45 -5.66 -4.63
CA ALA A 39 -12.83 -6.12 -4.60
C ALA A 39 -13.68 -5.28 -3.63
N GLN A 40 -13.07 -4.58 -2.67
CA GLN A 40 -13.78 -3.69 -1.75
C GLN A 40 -13.91 -2.27 -2.32
N THR A 41 -14.93 -1.54 -1.87
CA THR A 41 -15.14 -0.15 -2.30
C THR A 41 -14.11 0.76 -1.63
N PRO A 42 -13.34 1.58 -2.38
CA PRO A 42 -12.43 2.53 -1.77
C PRO A 42 -13.22 3.68 -1.13
N ASP A 43 -13.18 3.76 0.19
CA ASP A 43 -13.78 4.85 0.97
C ASP A 43 -12.72 5.85 1.47
N ARG A 44 -13.18 6.96 2.05
CA ARG A 44 -12.30 8.04 2.54
C ARG A 44 -11.41 7.59 3.70
N GLY A 45 -11.89 6.71 4.57
CA GLY A 45 -11.15 6.19 5.70
C GLY A 45 -9.96 5.35 5.25
N VAL A 46 -10.15 4.47 4.26
CA VAL A 46 -9.04 3.68 3.69
C VAL A 46 -8.03 4.58 2.98
N MET A 47 -8.47 5.59 2.21
CA MET A 47 -7.53 6.54 1.58
C MET A 47 -6.71 7.34 2.61
N ALA A 48 -7.36 7.82 3.67
CA ALA A 48 -6.68 8.54 4.75
C ALA A 48 -5.66 7.64 5.46
N TRP A 49 -6.02 6.37 5.65
CA TRP A 49 -5.14 5.37 6.26
C TRP A 49 -3.90 5.07 5.40
N LEU A 50 -4.08 4.87 4.09
CA LEU A 50 -2.95 4.66 3.18
C LEU A 50 -2.01 5.87 3.16
N ALA A 51 -2.55 7.08 3.12
CA ALA A 51 -1.76 8.32 3.15
C ALA A 51 -1.00 8.51 4.47
N GLU A 52 -1.61 8.16 5.60
CA GLU A 52 -0.95 8.15 6.91
C GLU A 52 0.22 7.16 6.93
N LEU A 53 0.01 5.92 6.46
CA LEU A 53 1.07 4.92 6.39
C LEU A 53 2.23 5.36 5.48
N ALA A 54 1.92 5.93 4.32
CA ALA A 54 2.92 6.43 3.38
C ALA A 54 3.81 7.53 3.99
N SER A 55 3.31 8.29 4.97
CA SER A 55 4.07 9.35 5.63
C SER A 55 5.22 8.86 6.52
N TYR A 56 5.26 7.57 6.86
CA TYR A 56 6.33 6.94 7.65
C TYR A 56 7.42 6.31 6.78
N SER A 57 7.44 6.61 5.48
CA SER A 57 8.41 6.07 4.54
C SER A 57 8.83 7.09 3.48
N ASP A 58 10.02 6.92 2.91
CA ASP A 58 10.48 7.75 1.78
C ASP A 58 9.71 7.40 0.50
N PHE A 59 9.41 6.11 0.31
CA PHE A 59 8.67 5.59 -0.84
C PHE A 59 7.48 4.75 -0.39
N ALA A 60 6.34 4.93 -1.06
CA ALA A 60 5.15 4.13 -0.82
C ALA A 60 4.62 3.57 -2.15
N SER A 61 4.44 2.25 -2.20
CA SER A 61 3.79 1.55 -3.31
C SER A 61 2.46 0.97 -2.85
N VAL A 62 1.43 1.04 -3.69
CA VAL A 62 0.13 0.44 -3.41
C VAL A 62 -0.05 -0.79 -4.30
N TYR A 63 -0.35 -1.93 -3.68
CA TYR A 63 -0.72 -3.15 -4.39
C TYR A 63 -2.21 -3.43 -4.21
N LEU A 64 -2.94 -3.42 -5.31
CA LEU A 64 -4.37 -3.70 -5.36
C LEU A 64 -4.58 -5.21 -5.61
N ILE A 65 -4.84 -5.95 -4.53
CA ILE A 65 -5.15 -7.38 -4.55
C ILE A 65 -6.51 -7.58 -5.23
N ASN A 66 -6.70 -8.70 -5.94
CA ASN A 66 -7.97 -9.08 -6.58
C ASN A 66 -8.51 -8.03 -7.57
N ALA A 67 -7.62 -7.26 -8.21
CA ALA A 67 -7.99 -6.24 -9.20
C ALA A 67 -8.85 -6.78 -10.36
N ASP A 68 -8.70 -8.07 -10.67
CA ASP A 68 -9.47 -8.79 -11.68
C ASP A 68 -10.92 -9.11 -11.24
N GLN A 69 -11.20 -9.17 -9.93
CA GLN A 69 -12.51 -9.55 -9.39
C GLN A 69 -13.53 -8.41 -9.36
N GLY A 70 -13.14 -7.18 -9.72
CA GLY A 70 -14.00 -6.00 -9.63
C GLY A 70 -13.55 -4.83 -10.52
N PRO A 71 -13.66 -4.94 -11.85
CA PRO A 71 -13.14 -3.93 -12.78
C PRO A 71 -13.73 -2.53 -12.56
N ASP A 72 -15.03 -2.42 -12.28
CA ASP A 72 -15.67 -1.12 -11.99
C ASP A 72 -15.12 -0.46 -10.72
N ARG A 73 -14.74 -1.27 -9.72
CA ARG A 73 -14.14 -0.78 -8.47
C ARG A 73 -12.67 -0.41 -8.68
N LEU A 74 -11.96 -1.11 -9.56
CA LEU A 74 -10.57 -0.83 -9.87
C LEU A 74 -10.40 0.61 -10.41
N ASP A 75 -11.27 1.07 -11.31
CA ASP A 75 -11.25 2.46 -11.77
C ASP A 75 -11.51 3.47 -10.64
N ALA A 76 -12.42 3.13 -9.72
CA ALA A 76 -12.70 3.94 -8.53
C ALA A 76 -11.51 4.00 -7.56
N TRP A 77 -10.73 2.92 -7.46
CA TRP A 77 -9.47 2.85 -6.71
C TRP A 77 -8.40 3.74 -7.35
N ARG A 78 -8.11 3.53 -8.64
CA ARG A 78 -7.13 4.31 -9.40
C ARG A 78 -7.40 5.80 -9.32
N THR A 79 -8.66 6.21 -9.52
CA THR A 79 -9.06 7.63 -9.46
C THR A 79 -8.81 8.24 -8.08
N ARG A 80 -9.04 7.50 -7.00
CA ARG A 80 -8.85 8.01 -5.63
C ARG A 80 -7.38 8.03 -5.23
N LEU A 81 -6.63 6.99 -5.57
CA LEU A 81 -5.19 6.91 -5.32
C LEU A 81 -4.46 8.03 -6.06
N GLN A 82 -4.80 8.28 -7.33
CA GLN A 82 -4.25 9.40 -8.10
C GLN A 82 -4.56 10.75 -7.44
N LYS A 83 -5.77 10.96 -6.91
CA LYS A 83 -6.13 12.19 -6.17
C LYS A 83 -5.40 12.33 -4.85
N ALA A 84 -4.91 11.23 -4.28
CA ALA A 84 -4.12 11.18 -3.07
C ALA A 84 -2.61 11.14 -3.35
N ASP A 85 -2.19 11.43 -4.59
CA ASP A 85 -0.79 11.50 -5.03
C ASP A 85 -0.04 10.15 -5.00
N PHE A 86 -0.76 9.03 -4.99
CA PHE A 86 -0.13 7.72 -5.16
C PHE A 86 0.12 7.44 -6.64
N GLU A 87 1.38 7.52 -7.05
CA GLU A 87 1.83 7.22 -8.42
C GLU A 87 2.17 5.74 -8.61
N SER A 88 2.80 5.11 -7.60
CA SER A 88 3.26 3.73 -7.64
C SER A 88 2.13 2.75 -7.27
N VAL A 89 1.21 2.50 -8.21
CA VAL A 89 0.06 1.60 -8.02
C VAL A 89 0.14 0.38 -8.93
N TYR A 90 0.07 -0.81 -8.33
CA TYR A 90 0.24 -2.09 -9.01
C TYR A 90 -0.97 -2.99 -8.83
N THR A 91 -1.32 -3.74 -9.88
CA THR A 91 -2.38 -4.77 -9.85
C THR A 91 -1.84 -6.16 -10.16
N ASP A 92 -0.59 -6.25 -10.61
CA ASP A 92 0.12 -7.49 -10.90
C ASP A 92 1.33 -7.59 -9.97
N ILE A 93 1.44 -8.72 -9.27
CA ILE A 93 2.47 -8.93 -8.25
C ILE A 93 3.87 -9.06 -8.85
N ASN A 94 3.98 -9.56 -10.08
CA ASN A 94 5.28 -9.71 -10.75
C ASN A 94 5.85 -8.34 -11.13
N THR A 95 4.99 -7.44 -11.62
CA THR A 95 5.33 -6.04 -11.91
C THR A 95 5.78 -5.33 -10.65
N LEU A 96 5.04 -5.48 -9.54
CA LEU A 96 5.45 -4.94 -8.24
C LEU A 96 6.84 -5.45 -7.84
N PHE A 97 7.07 -6.77 -7.83
CA PHE A 97 8.37 -7.31 -7.44
C PHE A 97 9.51 -6.87 -8.35
N PHE A 98 9.26 -6.74 -9.65
CA PHE A 98 10.24 -6.21 -10.59
C PHE A 98 10.64 -4.77 -10.25
N GLU A 99 9.67 -3.89 -10.00
CA GLU A 99 9.94 -2.50 -9.61
C GLU A 99 10.66 -2.40 -8.27
N LEU A 100 10.24 -3.18 -7.27
CA LEU A 100 10.89 -3.22 -5.95
C LEU A 100 12.35 -3.68 -6.03
N HIS A 101 12.66 -4.58 -6.96
CA HIS A 101 14.04 -5.02 -7.18
C HIS A 101 14.90 -3.91 -7.79
N ASN A 102 14.38 -3.22 -8.81
CA ASN A 102 15.11 -2.16 -9.52
C ASN A 102 15.32 -0.90 -8.65
N HIS A 103 14.37 -0.56 -7.77
CA HIS A 103 14.52 0.60 -6.88
C HIS A 103 15.63 0.43 -5.84
N HIS A 104 16.05 -0.80 -5.54
CA HIS A 104 17.09 -1.07 -4.54
C HIS A 104 18.53 -0.99 -5.12
N GLU A 105 18.69 -0.70 -6.41
CA GLU A 105 19.98 -0.63 -7.11
C GLU A 105 20.41 0.78 -7.55
N SER A 106 19.68 1.85 -7.18
CA SER A 106 19.98 3.24 -7.56
C SER A 106 20.52 4.11 -6.43
#